data_AF-A0A2H5Z165-F1
#
_entry.id   AF-A0A2H5Z165-F1
#
_cell.length_a   1.000
_cell.length_b   1.000
_cell.length_c   1.000
_cell.angle_alpha   90.00
_cell.angle_beta   90.00
_cell.angle_gamma   90.00
#
_symmetry.space_group_name_H-M   'P 1'
#
loop_
_entity.id
_entity.type
_entity.pdbx_description
1 polymer ?
#
loop_
_entity_poly.entity_id
_entity_poly.type
_entity_poly.pdbx_seq_one_letter_code
_entity_poly.pdbx_strand_id
1 'polypeptide(L)'
;MEVRCQQAELDQALHLVSRAVARRSTLPILSNVLLDAADGLLRITATNLEIALSFALPAEVRETGQLSVRADVFTDFIGSLPR
;
A
#
# COMPACT_ATOMS: atom_id res chain seq x y z
N MET A 1 6.73 11.59 -6.33
CA MET A 1 6.05 11.19 -5.07
C MET A 1 7.11 11.02 -3.99
N GLU A 2 7.01 11.82 -2.92
CA GLU A 2 7.91 11.78 -1.76
C GLU A 2 7.06 11.86 -0.48
N VAL A 3 7.15 10.84 0.37
CA VAL A 3 6.34 10.71 1.59
C VAL A 3 7.18 10.20 2.77
N ARG A 4 6.84 10.65 3.97
CA ARG A 4 7.36 10.12 5.24
C ARG A 4 6.20 9.76 6.17
N CYS A 5 6.22 8.54 6.70
CA CYS A 5 5.17 8.04 7.61
C CYS A 5 5.79 7.13 8.68
N GLN A 6 4.99 6.73 9.67
CA GLN A 6 5.43 5.76 10.67
C GLN A 6 5.48 4.36 10.07
N GLN A 7 6.60 3.67 10.27
CA GLN A 7 6.81 2.31 9.74
C GLN A 7 5.71 1.35 10.22
N ALA A 8 5.36 1.41 11.51
CA ALA A 8 4.37 0.51 12.11
C ALA A 8 2.96 0.70 11.53
N GLU A 9 2.57 1.94 11.22
CA GLU A 9 1.28 2.23 10.59
C GLU A 9 1.23 1.74 9.14
N LEU A 10 2.33 1.93 8.40
CA LEU A 10 2.45 1.43 7.03
C LEU A 10 2.43 -0.10 6.98
N ASP A 11 3.16 -0.76 7.87
CA ASP A 11 3.17 -2.22 8.01
C ASP A 11 1.77 -2.76 8.29
N GLN A 12 1.06 -2.17 9.26
CA GLN A 12 -0.32 -2.54 9.58
C GLN A 12 -1.25 -2.35 8.37
N ALA A 13 -1.16 -1.21 7.68
CA ALA A 13 -1.99 -0.92 6.52
C ALA A 13 -1.77 -1.93 5.39
N LEU A 14 -0.51 -2.26 5.10
CA LEU A 14 -0.14 -3.25 4.09
C LEU A 14 -0.67 -4.65 4.41
N HIS A 15 -0.57 -5.09 5.67
CA HIS A 15 -1.12 -6.38 6.10
C HIS A 15 -2.65 -6.42 5.95
N LEU A 16 -3.35 -5.32 6.25
CA LEU A 16 -4.80 -5.23 6.11
C LEU A 16 -5.24 -5.29 4.65
N VAL A 17 -4.68 -4.44 3.79
CA VAL A 17 -5.10 -4.36 2.39
C VAL A 17 -4.64 -5.56 1.57
N SER A 18 -3.53 -6.22 1.93
CA SER A 18 -3.02 -7.41 1.25
C SER A 18 -3.99 -8.60 1.25
N ARG A 19 -5.03 -8.57 2.11
CA ARG A 19 -6.11 -9.56 2.10
C ARG A 19 -7.00 -9.48 0.85
N ALA A 20 -7.05 -8.32 0.19
CA ALA A 20 -7.79 -8.11 -1.05
C ALA A 20 -6.94 -8.26 -2.32
N VAL A 21 -5.64 -8.56 -2.19
CA VAL A 21 -4.74 -8.77 -3.33
C VAL A 21 -5.01 -10.12 -3.99
N ALA A 22 -5.05 -10.15 -5.32
CA ALA A 22 -5.20 -11.40 -6.05
C ALA A 22 -3.86 -12.16 -6.08
N ARG A 23 -3.75 -13.24 -5.29
CA ARG A 23 -2.53 -14.07 -5.18
C ARG A 23 -2.25 -14.94 -6.42
N ARG A 24 -3.30 -15.26 -7.19
CA ARG A 24 -3.21 -16.02 -8.45
C ARG A 24 -4.15 -15.40 -9.46
N SER A 25 -3.65 -14.43 -10.22
CA SER A 25 -4.41 -13.73 -11.26
C SER A 25 -3.62 -13.76 -12.57
N THR A 26 -4.33 -13.84 -13.69
CA THR A 26 -3.76 -13.60 -15.02
C THR A 26 -3.50 -12.12 -15.29
N LEU A 27 -4.02 -11.21 -14.44
CA LEU A 27 -3.81 -9.77 -14.48
C LEU A 27 -2.75 -9.38 -13.42
N PRO A 28 -1.48 -9.13 -13.81
CA PRO A 28 -0.40 -8.87 -12.86
C PRO A 28 -0.62 -7.64 -11.97
N ILE A 29 -1.34 -6.63 -12.46
CA ILE A 29 -1.65 -5.41 -11.70
C ILE A 29 -2.49 -5.69 -10.45
N LEU A 30 -3.25 -6.80 -10.41
CA LEU A 30 -4.05 -7.18 -9.24
C LEU A 30 -3.21 -7.84 -8.13
N SER A 31 -1.92 -8.09 -8.39
CA SER A 31 -0.95 -8.49 -7.37
C SER A 31 -0.26 -7.29 -6.71
N ASN A 32 -0.63 -6.06 -7.11
CA ASN A 32 -0.10 -4.83 -6.55
C ASN A 32 -1.03 -4.24 -5.48
N VAL A 33 -0.46 -3.34 -4.68
CA VAL A 33 -1.20 -2.31 -3.95
C VAL A 33 -1.01 -0.97 -4.65
N LEU A 34 -2.04 -0.13 -4.64
CA LEU A 34 -1.99 1.27 -5.02
C LEU A 34 -1.58 2.09 -3.80
N LEU A 35 -0.55 2.91 -3.95
CA LEU A 35 -0.17 3.97 -3.03
C LEU A 35 -0.62 5.31 -3.61
N ASP A 36 -1.36 6.08 -2.82
CA ASP A 36 -1.90 7.39 -3.18
C ASP A 36 -1.59 8.40 -2.08
N ALA A 37 -0.72 9.37 -2.39
CA ALA A 37 -0.23 10.36 -1.46
C ALA A 37 -0.81 11.75 -1.78
N ALA A 38 -1.73 12.20 -0.93
CA ALA A 38 -2.41 13.49 -1.05
C ALA A 38 -2.96 13.94 0.32
N ASP A 39 -3.17 15.25 0.49
CA ASP A 39 -3.89 15.82 1.65
C ASP A 39 -3.36 15.40 3.03
N GLY A 40 -2.04 15.22 3.16
CA GLY A 40 -1.39 14.79 4.41
C GLY A 40 -1.64 13.31 4.77
N LEU A 41 -2.10 12.52 3.80
CA LEU A 41 -2.42 11.12 3.96
C LEU A 41 -1.69 10.27 2.91
N LEU A 42 -1.30 9.07 3.32
CA LEU A 42 -0.96 7.97 2.42
C LEU A 42 -2.11 6.96 2.44
N ARG A 43 -2.81 6.83 1.32
CA ARG A 43 -3.85 5.82 1.13
C ARG A 43 -3.25 4.62 0.41
N ILE A 44 -3.42 3.44 1.00
CA ILE A 44 -3.06 2.16 0.40
C ILE A 44 -4.34 1.42 0.03
N THR A 45 -4.43 0.93 -1.21
CA THR A 45 -5.61 0.21 -1.71
C THR A 45 -5.21 -1.06 -2.46
N ALA A 46 -6.00 -2.13 -2.30
CA ALA A 46 -5.84 -3.37 -3.06
C ALA A 46 -7.20 -3.93 -3.47
N THR A 47 -7.25 -4.69 -4.56
CA THR A 47 -8.47 -5.33 -5.05
C THR A 47 -8.20 -6.60 -5.85
N ASN A 48 -9.18 -7.50 -5.84
CA ASN A 48 -9.25 -8.69 -6.68
C ASN A 48 -10.44 -8.64 -7.66
N LEU A 49 -11.01 -7.44 -7.91
CA LEU A 49 -12.23 -7.17 -8.70
C LEU A 49 -13.56 -7.61 -8.07
N GLU A 50 -13.54 -8.33 -6.95
CA GLU A 50 -14.75 -8.68 -6.18
C GLU A 50 -14.86 -7.83 -4.92
N ILE A 51 -13.72 -7.64 -4.24
CA ILE A 51 -13.58 -6.81 -3.06
C ILE A 51 -12.44 -5.81 -3.25
N ALA A 52 -12.57 -4.66 -2.60
CA ALA A 52 -11.50 -3.67 -2.48
C ALA A 52 -11.34 -3.29 -1.00
N LEU A 53 -10.09 -3.24 -0.54
CA LEU A 53 -9.76 -2.74 0.79
C LEU A 53 -8.90 -1.50 0.63
N SER A 54 -9.25 -0.43 1.35
CA SER A 54 -8.52 0.83 1.38
C SER A 54 -8.25 1.24 2.82
N PHE A 55 -7.02 1.63 3.10
CA PHE A 55 -6.59 2.12 4.41
C PHE A 55 -5.82 3.43 4.22
N ALA A 56 -6.11 4.44 5.03
CA ALA A 56 -5.40 5.72 5.00
C ALA A 56 -4.66 5.92 6.32
N LEU A 57 -3.41 6.36 6.24
CA LEU A 57 -2.57 6.69 7.39
C LEU A 57 -2.00 8.11 7.26
N PRO A 58 -1.73 8.80 8.37
CA PRO A 58 -1.08 10.10 8.34
C PRO A 58 0.33 10.02 7.75
N ALA A 59 0.65 10.94 6.84
CA ALA A 59 1.99 11.02 6.25
C ALA A 59 2.38 12.48 5.98
N GLU A 60 3.67 12.81 6.15
CA GLU A 60 4.26 14.02 5.60
C GLU A 60 4.40 13.83 4.09
N VAL A 61 3.56 14.51 3.31
CA VAL A 61 3.57 14.46 1.84
C VAL A 61 4.31 15.68 1.32
N ARG A 62 5.52 15.47 0.78
CA ARG A 62 6.34 16.54 0.18
C ARG A 62 6.09 16.70 -1.30
N GLU A 63 5.84 15.58 -1.97
CA GLU A 63 5.44 15.56 -3.39
C GLU A 63 4.30 14.56 -3.53
N THR A 64 3.14 15.06 -3.95
CA THR A 64 1.95 14.24 -4.20
C THR A 64 2.19 13.25 -5.34
N GLY A 65 1.38 12.21 -5.39
CA GLY A 65 1.42 11.28 -6.51
C GLY A 65 0.85 9.92 -6.18
N GLN A 66 0.78 9.11 -7.22
CA GLN A 66 0.24 7.77 -7.16
C GLN A 66 1.19 6.81 -7.85
N LEU A 67 1.38 5.64 -7.25
CA LEU A 67 2.09 4.54 -7.88
C LEU A 67 1.57 3.20 -7.37
N SER A 68 1.75 2.15 -8.16
CA SER A 68 1.45 0.78 -7.72
C SER A 68 2.74 -0.01 -7.53
N VAL A 69 2.78 -0.84 -6.49
CA VAL A 69 3.91 -1.73 -6.19
C VAL A 69 3.40 -3.12 -5.89
N ARG A 70 4.24 -4.13 -6.18
CA ARG A 70 3.96 -5.52 -5.81
C ARG A 70 3.72 -5.64 -4.31
N ALA A 71 2.57 -6.18 -3.94
CA ALA A 71 2.11 -6.21 -2.56
C ALA A 71 3.02 -7.08 -1.68
N ASP A 72 3.39 -8.26 -2.18
CA ASP A 72 4.24 -9.23 -1.49
C ASP A 72 5.63 -8.66 -1.18
N VAL A 73 6.33 -8.21 -2.21
CA VAL A 73 7.68 -7.64 -2.09
C VAL A 73 7.67 -6.42 -1.17
N PHE A 74 6.67 -5.54 -1.31
CA PHE A 74 6.63 -4.32 -0.52
C PHE A 74 6.29 -4.58 0.94
N THR A 75 5.33 -5.48 1.23
CA THR A 75 4.99 -5.85 2.61
C THR A 75 6.18 -6.51 3.31
N ASP A 76 6.85 -7.46 2.64
CA ASP A 76 8.03 -8.13 3.19
C ASP A 76 9.17 -7.14 3.44
N PHE A 77 9.39 -6.21 2.51
CA PHE A 77 10.40 -5.15 2.66
C PHE A 77 10.12 -4.26 3.87
N ILE A 78 8.89 -3.73 4.00
CA ILE A 78 8.52 -2.87 5.13
C ILE A 78 8.62 -3.64 6.46
N GLY A 79 8.19 -4.90 6.51
CA GLY A 79 8.30 -5.75 7.69
C GLY A 79 9.74 -6.08 8.10
N SER A 80 10.69 -5.97 7.17
CA SER A 80 12.13 -6.17 7.44
C SER A 80 12.85 -4.93 8.00
N LEU A 81 12.22 -3.76 7.95
CA LEU A 81 12.80 -2.52 8.47
C LEU A 81 12.86 -2.54 10.01
N PRO A 82 13.87 -1.90 10.63
CA PRO A 82 13.89 -1.69 12.07
C PRO A 82 12.69 -0.84 12.51
N ARG A 83 12.19 -1.14 13.71
CA ARG A 83 11.09 -0.42 14.34
C ARG A 83 11.56 0.88 14.97
#